data_AF-A0A7Y6PIQ3-F1
#
_entry.id   AF-A0A7Y6PIQ3-F1
#
_cell.length_a   1.000
_cell.length_b   1.000
_cell.length_c   1.000
_cell.angle_alpha   90.00
_cell.angle_beta   90.00
_cell.angle_gamma   90.00
#
_symmetry.space_group_name_H-M   'P 1'
#
loop_
_entity.id
_entity.type
_entity.pdbx_description
1 polymer ?
#
loop_
_entity_poly.entity_id
_entity_poly.type
_entity_poly.pdbx_seq_one_letter_code
_entity_poly.pdbx_strand_id
1 'polypeptide(L)'
;SEQLAGRFFNAFGDPIDGGPDIEGQEVEIGGPSVNPVRRKQPSELIATGIAGIDLNNTLVSGQKIPFFADPDQPFNQVMANVALRAETDKIILGGMGMTNDDYL
;
A
#
# COMPACT_ATOMS: atom_id res chain seq x y z
N SER A 1 0.07 1.11 16.77
CA SER A 1 1.36 0.83 17.43
C SER A 1 2.49 1.11 16.46
N GLU A 2 3.60 1.72 16.88
CA GLU A 2 4.80 1.86 16.03
C GLU A 2 5.43 0.49 15.71
N GLN A 3 5.11 -0.52 16.51
CA GLN A 3 5.54 -1.90 16.33
C GLN A 3 5.02 -2.56 15.05
N LEU A 4 4.06 -1.96 14.32
CA LEU A 4 3.54 -2.51 13.06
C LEU A 4 4.50 -2.34 11.88
N ALA A 5 5.39 -1.35 11.94
CA ALA A 5 6.31 -1.08 10.83
C ALA A 5 7.33 -2.22 10.67
N GLY A 6 7.46 -2.73 9.45
CA GLY A 6 8.40 -3.82 9.14
C GLY A 6 7.94 -5.22 9.57
N ARG A 7 6.71 -5.35 10.08
CA ARG A 7 6.11 -6.64 10.46
C ARG A 7 5.28 -7.22 9.32
N PHE A 8 5.14 -8.54 9.33
CA PHE A 8 4.31 -9.28 8.37
C PHE A 8 3.17 -9.96 9.10
N PHE A 9 1.95 -9.82 8.58
CA PHE A 9 0.74 -10.36 9.17
C PHE A 9 -0.03 -11.21 8.18
N ASN A 10 -0.76 -12.20 8.68
CA ASN A 10 -1.78 -12.88 7.89
C ASN A 10 -3.04 -12.02 7.74
N ALA A 11 -4.05 -12.54 7.03
CA ALA A 11 -5.33 -11.85 6.81
C ALA A 11 -6.17 -11.64 8.09
N PHE A 12 -5.83 -12.32 9.19
CA PHE A 12 -6.51 -12.20 10.48
C PHE A 12 -5.80 -11.24 11.45
N GLY A 13 -4.63 -10.71 11.06
CA GLY A 13 -3.83 -9.80 11.88
C GLY A 13 -2.80 -10.51 12.78
N ASP A 14 -2.63 -11.84 12.65
CA ASP A 14 -1.61 -12.55 13.41
C ASP A 14 -0.23 -12.39 12.76
N PRO A 15 0.85 -12.16 13.54
CA PRO A 15 2.19 -12.10 12.99
C PRO A 15 2.64 -13.42 12.36
N ILE A 16 3.21 -13.35 11.16
CA ILE A 16 3.76 -14.51 10.43
C ILE A 16 5.28 -14.43 10.23
N ASP A 17 5.91 -13.38 10.75
CA ASP A 17 7.35 -13.14 10.70
C ASP A 17 8.14 -13.84 11.83
N GLY A 18 7.47 -14.58 12.71
CA GLY A 18 8.09 -15.22 13.88
C GLY A 18 8.51 -14.24 14.97
N GLY A 19 8.16 -12.96 14.84
CA GLY A 19 8.35 -11.96 15.88
C GLY A 19 7.33 -12.07 17.02
N PRO A 20 7.51 -11.33 18.12
CA PRO A 20 6.58 -11.33 19.24
C PRO A 20 5.22 -10.73 18.85
N ASP A 21 4.20 -11.00 19.65
CA ASP A 21 2.89 -10.37 19.50
C ASP A 21 2.97 -8.85 19.60
N ILE A 22 2.04 -8.17 18.94
CA ILE A 22 1.97 -6.71 18.94
C ILE A 22 1.15 -6.24 20.15
N GLU A 23 1.70 -5.26 20.87
CA GLU A 23 0.95 -4.54 21.88
C GLU A 23 0.32 -3.29 21.27
N GLY A 24 -0.96 -3.07 21.57
CA GLY A 24 -1.69 -1.93 21.04
C GLY A 24 -3.14 -1.88 21.46
N GLN A 25 -3.88 -1.00 20.78
CA GLN A 25 -5.32 -0.89 20.92
C GLN A 25 -5.99 -1.59 19.74
N GLU A 26 -7.00 -2.39 20.02
CA GLU A 26 -7.89 -2.93 18.99
C GLU A 26 -8.72 -1.82 18.37
N VAL A 27 -8.75 -1.79 17.04
CA VAL A 27 -9.53 -0.82 16.26
C VAL A 27 -10.46 -1.60 15.34
N GLU A 28 -11.73 -1.21 15.29
CA GLU A 28 -12.68 -1.79 14.36
C GLU A 28 -12.25 -1.48 12.91
N ILE A 29 -12.13 -2.52 12.09
CA ILE A 29 -11.72 -2.41 10.68
C ILE A 29 -12.78 -1.73 9.80
N GLY A 30 -14.05 -1.79 10.22
CA GLY A 30 -15.16 -1.07 9.60
C GLY A 30 -15.22 0.35 10.11
N GLY A 31 -15.35 1.32 9.20
CA GLY A 31 -15.45 2.73 9.54
C GLY A 31 -16.52 3.47 8.75
N PRO A 32 -17.06 4.57 9.29
CA PRO A 32 -17.99 5.41 8.54
C PRO A 32 -17.29 6.07 7.35
N SER A 33 -18.04 6.28 6.26
CA SER A 33 -17.55 7.01 5.09
C SER A 33 -17.04 8.41 5.46
N VAL A 34 -15.95 8.83 4.82
CA VAL A 34 -15.37 10.17 5.02
C VAL A 34 -16.37 11.25 4.60
N ASN A 35 -16.56 12.26 5.45
CA ASN A 35 -17.44 13.41 5.15
C ASN A 35 -16.87 14.23 3.96
N PRO A 36 -17.58 14.34 2.83
CA PRO A 36 -17.10 15.04 1.64
C PRO A 36 -16.76 16.53 1.87
N VAL A 37 -17.49 17.21 2.75
CA VAL A 37 -17.28 18.65 3.04
C VAL A 37 -15.98 18.88 3.79
N ARG A 38 -15.52 17.90 4.57
CA ARG A 38 -14.26 17.96 5.32
C ARG A 38 -13.07 17.37 4.57
N ARG A 39 -13.29 16.85 3.36
CA ARG A 39 -12.24 16.22 2.55
C ARG A 39 -11.31 17.27 1.99
N LYS A 40 -10.04 17.23 2.39
CA LYS A 40 -8.98 18.03 1.75
C LYS A 40 -8.70 17.49 0.36
N GLN A 41 -8.45 18.40 -0.59
CA GLN A 41 -8.08 18.01 -1.95
C GLN A 41 -6.65 17.45 -1.96
N PRO A 42 -6.42 16.35 -2.69
CA PRO A 42 -5.08 15.92 -3.08
C PRO A 42 -4.27 17.06 -3.69
N SER A 43 -3.03 17.25 -3.24
CA SER A 43 -2.19 18.34 -3.77
C SER A 43 -0.69 18.05 -3.79
N GLU A 44 -0.21 17.04 -3.08
CA GLU A 44 1.23 16.74 -3.02
C GLU A 44 1.56 15.69 -4.07
N LEU A 45 2.62 15.93 -4.84
CA LEU A 45 3.09 15.02 -5.88
C LEU A 45 3.77 13.82 -5.25
N ILE A 46 3.49 12.63 -5.80
CA ILE A 46 4.20 11.40 -5.45
C ILE A 46 4.97 10.95 -6.69
N ALA A 47 6.29 11.14 -6.64
CA ALA A 47 7.17 10.67 -7.71
C ALA A 47 7.29 9.15 -7.67
N THR A 48 7.03 8.48 -8.79
CA THR A 48 7.15 7.02 -8.92
C THR A 48 8.48 6.59 -9.50
N GLY A 49 9.20 7.50 -10.16
CA GLY A 49 10.41 7.22 -10.91
C GLY A 49 10.17 6.46 -12.21
N ILE A 50 8.91 6.30 -12.63
CA ILE A 50 8.53 5.71 -13.91
C ILE A 50 8.06 6.85 -14.81
N ALA A 51 8.86 7.21 -15.82
CA ALA A 51 8.57 8.35 -16.69
C ALA A 51 7.18 8.27 -17.34
N GLY A 52 6.73 7.07 -17.70
CA GLY A 52 5.38 6.86 -18.25
C GLY A 52 4.25 7.25 -17.29
N ILE A 53 4.48 7.09 -15.98
CA ILE A 53 3.54 7.50 -14.93
C ILE A 53 3.74 8.97 -14.61
N ASP A 54 4.96 9.39 -14.26
CA ASP A 54 5.23 10.73 -13.76
C ASP A 54 4.90 11.84 -14.78
N LEU A 55 5.06 11.58 -16.08
CA LEU A 55 4.80 12.56 -17.15
C LEU A 55 3.38 12.53 -17.69
N ASN A 56 2.76 11.35 -17.78
CA ASN A 56 1.46 11.20 -18.45
C ASN A 56 0.29 11.05 -17.46
N ASN A 57 0.54 10.51 -16.26
CA ASN A 57 -0.47 10.14 -15.27
C ASN A 57 0.08 10.37 -13.86
N THR A 58 0.54 11.59 -13.59
CA THR A 58 1.20 11.95 -12.32
C THR A 58 0.30 11.62 -11.12
N LEU A 59 0.91 11.03 -10.08
CA LEU A 59 0.18 10.66 -8.87
C LEU A 59 0.20 11.80 -7.84
N VAL A 60 -0.92 12.00 -7.16
CA VAL A 60 -1.03 12.94 -6.04
C VAL A 60 -1.53 12.28 -4.75
N SER A 61 -1.15 12.86 -3.61
CA SER A 61 -1.49 12.34 -2.28
C SER A 61 -3.01 12.22 -2.06
N GLY A 62 -3.48 11.05 -1.63
CA GLY A 62 -4.92 10.80 -1.42
C GLY A 62 -5.71 10.46 -2.69
N GLN A 63 -5.03 10.30 -3.84
CA GLN A 63 -5.61 9.72 -5.05
C GLN A 63 -5.72 8.19 -4.92
N LYS A 64 -6.72 7.60 -5.60
CA LYS A 64 -6.84 6.15 -5.79
C LYS A 64 -6.52 5.83 -7.24
N ILE A 65 -5.53 4.98 -7.49
CA ILE A 65 -5.00 4.75 -8.82
C ILE A 65 -4.97 3.24 -9.08
N PRO A 66 -5.80 2.74 -10.00
CA PRO A 66 -5.79 1.34 -10.34
C PRO A 66 -4.61 1.03 -11.29
N PHE A 67 -3.90 -0.05 -11.02
CA PHE A 67 -2.98 -0.67 -11.98
C PHE A 67 -3.71 -1.83 -12.67
N PHE A 68 -3.74 -1.80 -14.00
CA PHE A 68 -4.31 -2.89 -14.80
C PHE A 68 -3.18 -3.55 -15.60
N ALA A 69 -3.12 -4.87 -15.53
CA ALA A 69 -2.11 -5.67 -16.19
C ALA A 69 -2.70 -7.04 -16.53
N ASP A 70 -2.22 -7.63 -17.63
CA ASP A 70 -2.49 -9.03 -17.94
C ASP A 70 -1.68 -9.96 -17.01
N PRO A 71 -2.13 -11.21 -16.77
CA PRO A 71 -1.49 -12.10 -15.80
C PRO A 71 -0.02 -12.43 -16.06
N ASP A 72 0.45 -12.30 -17.29
CA ASP A 72 1.82 -12.57 -17.73
C ASP A 72 2.74 -11.34 -17.63
N GLN A 73 2.21 -10.17 -17.27
CA GLN A 73 2.98 -8.94 -17.14
C GLN A 73 3.66 -8.84 -15.77
N PRO A 74 4.79 -8.12 -15.66
CA PRO A 74 5.54 -7.99 -14.41
C PRO A 74 4.90 -6.98 -13.43
N PHE A 75 3.60 -7.11 -13.14
CA PHE A 75 2.85 -6.14 -12.34
C PHE A 75 3.38 -6.05 -10.90
N ASN A 76 3.77 -7.17 -10.29
CA ASN A 76 4.39 -7.19 -8.96
C ASN A 76 5.70 -6.39 -8.91
N GLN A 77 6.54 -6.52 -9.93
CA GLN A 77 7.82 -5.81 -10.01
C GLN A 77 7.61 -4.30 -10.22
N VAL A 78 6.62 -3.91 -11.02
CA VAL A 78 6.27 -2.48 -11.20
C VAL A 78 5.75 -1.91 -9.88
N MET A 79 4.83 -2.59 -9.19
CA MET A 79 4.31 -2.13 -7.90
C MET A 79 5.41 -2.02 -6.84
N ALA A 80 6.32 -3.00 -6.77
CA ALA A 80 7.47 -2.96 -5.86
C ALA A 80 8.40 -1.77 -6.17
N ASN A 81 8.67 -1.48 -7.45
CA ASN A 81 9.47 -0.33 -7.85
C ASN A 81 8.80 1.01 -7.47
N VAL A 82 7.48 1.12 -7.65
CA VAL A 82 6.71 2.31 -7.22
C VAL A 82 6.80 2.46 -5.71
N ALA A 83 6.60 1.38 -4.95
CA ALA A 83 6.70 1.40 -3.49
C ALA A 83 8.11 1.84 -3.03
N LEU A 84 9.17 1.28 -3.60
CA LEU A 84 10.55 1.62 -3.22
C LEU A 84 10.95 3.06 -3.54
N ARG A 85 10.30 3.70 -4.52
CA ARG A 85 10.61 5.07 -4.96
C ARG A 85 9.65 6.12 -4.41
N ALA A 86 8.51 5.72 -3.89
CA ALA A 86 7.54 6.64 -3.32
C ALA A 86 8.15 7.33 -2.10
N GLU A 87 8.33 8.65 -2.19
CA GLU A 87 8.71 9.49 -1.06
C GLU A 87 7.53 9.64 -0.10
N THR A 88 7.38 8.69 0.82
CA THR A 88 6.29 8.67 1.80
C THR A 88 6.77 8.17 3.17
N ASP A 89 6.05 8.54 4.23
CA ASP A 89 6.39 8.16 5.60
C ASP A 89 6.24 6.65 5.84
N LYS A 90 5.18 6.05 5.27
CA LYS A 90 4.80 4.65 5.51
C LYS A 90 4.14 4.06 4.27
N ILE A 91 4.53 2.83 3.96
CA ILE A 91 3.92 2.02 2.90
C ILE A 91 3.26 0.82 3.55
N ILE A 92 2.02 0.56 3.16
CA ILE A 92 1.25 -0.61 3.60
C ILE A 92 0.99 -1.45 2.36
N LEU A 93 1.49 -2.68 2.36
CA LEU A 93 1.28 -3.65 1.29
C LEU A 93 0.23 -4.66 1.75
N GLY A 94 -0.75 -4.92 0.87
CA GLY A 94 -1.80 -5.91 1.10
C GLY A 94 -1.91 -6.84 -0.10
N GLY A 95 -1.69 -8.13 0.14
CA GLY A 95 -1.84 -9.19 -0.85
C GLY A 95 -3.07 -10.05 -0.57
N MET A 96 -3.81 -10.41 -1.62
CA MET A 96 -4.96 -11.32 -1.52
C MET A 96 -4.88 -12.37 -2.62
N GLY A 97 -4.96 -13.65 -2.26
CA GLY A 97 -4.95 -14.76 -3.23
C GLY A 97 -3.65 -14.89 -4.02
N MET A 98 -2.52 -14.42 -3.47
CA MET A 98 -1.21 -14.52 -4.12
C MET A 98 -0.72 -15.97 -4.14
N THR A 99 0.00 -16.34 -5.20
CA THR A 99 0.70 -17.63 -5.23
C THR A 99 1.87 -17.59 -4.25
N ASN A 100 2.34 -18.76 -3.80
CA ASN A 100 3.49 -18.82 -2.88
C ASN A 100 4.76 -18.25 -3.53
N ASP A 101 4.90 -18.38 -4.86
CA ASP A 101 6.05 -17.85 -5.59
C ASP A 101 6.01 -16.32 -5.75
N ASP A 102 4.80 -15.72 -5.72
CA ASP A 102 4.64 -14.26 -5.69
C ASP A 102 4.82 -13.66 -4.29
N TYR A 103 4.70 -14.50 -3.25
CA TYR A 103 4.86 -14.11 -1.85
C TYR A 103 6.33 -14.12 -1.40
N LEU A 104 7.12 -15.07 -1.91
CA LEU A 104 8.55 -15.24 -1.62
C LEU A 104 9.44 -14.25 -2.37
#